data_AF-A0A4Q3SDE7-F1
#
_entry.id   AF-A0A4Q3SDE7-F1
#
_cell.length_a   1.000
_cell.length_b   1.000
_cell.length_c   1.000
_cell.angle_alpha   90.00
_cell.angle_beta   90.00
_cell.angle_gamma   90.00
#
_symmetry.space_group_name_H-M   'P 1'
#
loop_
_entity.id
_entity.type
_entity.pdbx_description
1 polymer ?
#
loop_
_entity_poly.entity_id
_entity_poly.type
_entity_poly.pdbx_seq_one_letter_code
_entity_poly.pdbx_strand_id
1 'polypeptide(L)'
;MNYSRTHSNNATAAGGTLADGSGTFEIAREPWGYRGRILLDKIAYVYSSDAAGKLLVARRPKGEVVCEPDPNFKPLAQADVPDPLKAAIYNGGRSVGIINEPIPILHSLPRAAATVYLDFDGEVIEGQSWEGGRRIIASAFNMSANDVTDMWRRVAEDFEPYEVNVTTDLQAYLRAPQGRRMRCILTPNNFAPGSGGIAFSGTFLESGDTCCWVFMNGKAGSDAASHEIGHTLGLHHDATATSGYFGGQGNWGPIMGAPYGYNVTQWSKGEYPGASEQQDDLAVMGSYIPRRADDHMPTLAEATPLTLGAGGSVSNSGVIDSPEDIDAFTFTTTGG
;
A
#
# COMPACT_ATOMS: atom_id res chain seq x y z
N MET A 1 -8.38 -14.23 -23.37
CA MET A 1 -8.66 -14.18 -21.92
C MET A 1 -7.72 -15.16 -21.28
N ASN A 2 -6.87 -14.67 -20.38
CA ASN A 2 -5.79 -15.46 -19.79
C ASN A 2 -6.20 -16.02 -18.42
N TYR A 3 -7.19 -15.40 -17.75
CA TYR A 3 -7.74 -15.91 -16.49
C TYR A 3 -9.20 -15.52 -16.31
N SER A 4 -9.88 -16.31 -15.47
CA SER A 4 -11.18 -16.01 -14.89
C SER A 4 -11.23 -16.64 -13.50
N ARG A 5 -11.61 -15.87 -12.48
CA ARG A 5 -11.67 -16.30 -11.08
C ARG A 5 -12.98 -15.86 -10.43
N THR A 6 -13.43 -16.66 -9.47
CA THR A 6 -14.52 -16.31 -8.54
C THR A 6 -13.95 -16.35 -7.12
N HIS A 7 -14.20 -15.30 -6.34
CA HIS A 7 -13.68 -15.13 -4.99
C HIS A 7 -14.72 -15.53 -3.93
N SER A 8 -14.27 -15.63 -2.68
CA SER A 8 -15.10 -16.13 -1.56
C SER A 8 -16.34 -15.26 -1.27
N ASN A 9 -16.33 -13.99 -1.69
CA ASN A 9 -17.48 -13.08 -1.58
C ASN A 9 -18.37 -13.07 -2.85
N ASN A 10 -18.18 -14.02 -3.77
CA ASN A 10 -18.82 -14.10 -5.09
C ASN A 10 -18.42 -13.00 -6.08
N ALA A 11 -17.38 -12.21 -5.80
CA ALA A 11 -16.79 -11.37 -6.81
C ALA A 11 -16.21 -12.24 -7.93
N THR A 12 -16.35 -11.80 -9.18
CA THR A 12 -15.77 -12.48 -10.34
C THR A 12 -14.89 -11.53 -11.11
N ALA A 13 -13.69 -11.96 -11.50
CA ALA A 13 -12.78 -11.19 -12.33
C ALA A 13 -12.29 -12.03 -13.51
N ALA A 14 -12.12 -11.40 -14.66
CA ALA A 14 -11.51 -12.01 -15.83
C ALA A 14 -10.65 -11.00 -16.57
N GLY A 15 -9.55 -11.44 -17.13
CA GLY A 15 -8.63 -10.55 -17.81
C GLY A 15 -7.73 -11.26 -18.80
N GLY A 16 -6.90 -10.48 -19.48
CA GLY A 16 -6.02 -11.00 -20.51
C GLY A 16 -5.29 -9.91 -21.29
N THR A 17 -4.71 -10.33 -22.40
CA THR A 17 -4.15 -9.45 -23.42
C THR A 17 -5.19 -9.20 -24.51
N LEU A 18 -5.20 -8.00 -25.08
CA LEU A 18 -5.98 -7.69 -26.28
C LEU A 18 -5.47 -8.53 -27.46
N ALA A 19 -6.37 -8.91 -28.36
CA ALA A 19 -6.05 -9.86 -29.44
C ALA A 19 -5.00 -9.34 -30.43
N ASP A 20 -4.89 -8.02 -30.57
CA ASP A 20 -3.88 -7.33 -31.38
C ASP A 20 -2.58 -7.05 -30.63
N GLY A 21 -2.48 -7.46 -29.35
CA GLY A 21 -1.33 -7.19 -28.50
C GLY A 21 -1.17 -5.75 -28.04
N SER A 22 -2.14 -4.87 -28.32
CA SER A 22 -2.05 -3.43 -28.05
C SER A 22 -2.15 -3.05 -26.56
N GLY A 23 -2.48 -4.02 -25.70
CA GLY A 23 -2.71 -3.75 -24.30
C GLY A 23 -3.24 -4.95 -23.51
N THR A 24 -3.60 -4.68 -22.26
CA THR A 24 -4.19 -5.65 -21.33
C THR A 24 -5.56 -5.18 -20.87
N PHE A 25 -6.35 -6.11 -20.36
CA PHE A 25 -7.63 -5.79 -19.78
C PHE A 25 -7.95 -6.64 -18.56
N GLU A 26 -8.79 -6.08 -17.70
CA GLU A 26 -9.51 -6.76 -16.65
C GLU A 26 -10.95 -6.24 -16.65
N ILE A 27 -11.89 -7.16 -16.49
CA ILE A 27 -13.29 -6.88 -16.21
C ILE A 27 -13.69 -7.68 -14.97
N ALA A 28 -14.34 -7.03 -14.03
CA ALA A 28 -14.78 -7.66 -12.80
C ALA A 28 -16.17 -7.19 -12.37
N ARG A 29 -16.84 -8.08 -11.66
CA ARG A 29 -18.10 -7.85 -10.96
C ARG A 29 -17.84 -8.12 -9.49
N GLU A 30 -17.98 -7.07 -8.70
CA GLU A 30 -17.97 -7.10 -7.25
C GLU A 30 -19.39 -7.28 -6.70
N PRO A 31 -19.56 -7.65 -5.42
CA PRO A 31 -20.87 -7.64 -4.77
C PRO A 31 -21.53 -6.25 -4.78
N TRP A 32 -20.72 -5.20 -4.85
CA TRP A 32 -21.14 -3.79 -4.81
C TRP A 32 -21.06 -3.07 -6.17
N GLY A 33 -20.73 -3.75 -7.27
CA GLY A 33 -20.74 -3.10 -8.59
C GLY A 33 -19.85 -3.76 -9.63
N TYR A 34 -19.56 -3.01 -10.69
CA TYR A 34 -18.62 -3.39 -11.73
C TYR A 34 -17.33 -2.60 -11.58
N ARG A 35 -16.22 -3.21 -11.94
CA ARG A 35 -14.93 -2.55 -12.07
C ARG A 35 -14.14 -3.16 -13.21
N GLY A 36 -13.08 -2.49 -13.62
CA GLY A 36 -12.18 -3.03 -14.62
C GLY A 36 -11.39 -1.95 -15.31
N ARG A 37 -10.49 -2.38 -16.18
CA ARG A 37 -9.63 -1.48 -16.94
C ARG A 37 -9.23 -2.13 -18.26
N ILE A 38 -9.13 -1.34 -19.31
CA ILE A 38 -8.33 -1.66 -20.49
C ILE A 38 -7.15 -0.70 -20.46
N LEU A 39 -5.94 -1.24 -20.41
CA LEU A 39 -4.69 -0.49 -20.44
C LEU A 39 -4.11 -0.57 -21.84
N LEU A 40 -3.90 0.60 -22.46
CA LEU A 40 -3.21 0.76 -23.74
C LEU A 40 -1.92 1.55 -23.49
N ASP A 41 -1.18 1.90 -24.55
CA ASP A 41 0.10 2.63 -24.45
C ASP A 41 0.05 3.89 -23.56
N LYS A 42 -0.78 4.88 -23.92
CA LYS A 42 -0.86 6.18 -23.20
C LYS A 42 -2.17 6.41 -22.46
N ILE A 43 -3.15 5.57 -22.71
CA ILE A 43 -4.52 5.78 -22.24
C ILE A 43 -5.05 4.50 -21.59
N ALA A 44 -6.01 4.69 -20.71
CA ALA A 44 -6.77 3.62 -20.13
C ALA A 44 -8.27 3.89 -20.26
N TYR A 45 -9.06 2.84 -20.39
CA TYR A 45 -10.50 2.88 -20.18
C TYR A 45 -10.81 2.22 -18.86
N VAL A 46 -11.31 2.98 -17.90
CA VAL A 46 -11.69 2.49 -16.56
C VAL A 46 -13.19 2.23 -16.54
N TYR A 47 -13.55 1.04 -16.09
CA TYR A 47 -14.91 0.60 -15.87
C TYR A 47 -15.19 0.71 -14.37
N SER A 48 -16.31 1.32 -13.99
CA SER A 48 -16.73 1.43 -12.59
C SER A 48 -18.25 1.43 -12.48
N SER A 49 -18.78 1.26 -11.27
CA SER A 49 -20.20 1.52 -10.98
C SER A 49 -20.39 2.91 -10.41
N ASP A 50 -21.48 3.59 -10.80
CA ASP A 50 -21.98 4.74 -10.05
C ASP A 50 -22.69 4.31 -8.75
N ALA A 51 -23.14 5.28 -7.95
CA ALA A 51 -23.86 5.02 -6.70
C ALA A 51 -25.18 4.24 -6.88
N ALA A 52 -25.74 4.21 -8.10
CA ALA A 52 -26.92 3.42 -8.45
C ALA A 52 -26.56 2.03 -9.02
N GLY A 53 -25.27 1.67 -9.05
CA GLY A 53 -24.76 0.41 -9.58
C GLY A 53 -24.65 0.34 -11.10
N LYS A 54 -24.91 1.43 -11.82
CA LYS A 54 -24.82 1.47 -13.29
C LYS A 54 -23.37 1.53 -13.73
N LEU A 55 -23.04 0.75 -14.77
CA LEU A 55 -21.71 0.75 -15.37
C LEU A 55 -21.39 2.10 -16.02
N LEU A 56 -20.27 2.68 -15.63
CA LEU A 56 -19.63 3.83 -16.23
C LEU A 56 -18.34 3.39 -16.94
N VAL A 57 -17.99 4.12 -17.99
CA VAL A 57 -16.70 3.97 -18.67
C VAL A 57 -16.07 5.35 -18.81
N ALA A 58 -14.84 5.47 -18.35
CA ALA A 58 -14.09 6.72 -18.40
C ALA A 58 -12.75 6.50 -19.12
N ARG A 59 -12.43 7.37 -20.08
CA ARG A 59 -11.09 7.44 -20.65
C ARG A 59 -10.21 8.28 -19.71
N ARG A 60 -9.03 7.75 -19.39
CA ARG A 60 -8.03 8.38 -18.51
C ARG A 60 -6.64 8.30 -19.15
N PRO A 61 -5.74 9.25 -18.87
CA PRO A 61 -4.31 9.01 -19.03
C PRO A 61 -3.91 7.76 -18.24
N LYS A 62 -2.99 6.96 -18.79
CA LYS A 62 -2.57 5.71 -18.15
C LYS A 62 -1.94 5.93 -16.77
N GLY A 63 -1.14 6.99 -16.63
CA GLY A 63 -0.51 7.39 -15.36
C GLY A 63 -1.47 7.79 -14.24
N GLU A 64 -2.76 8.00 -14.53
CA GLU A 64 -3.80 8.19 -13.49
C GLU A 64 -4.38 6.85 -13.00
N VAL A 65 -4.14 5.75 -13.72
CA VAL A 65 -4.70 4.41 -13.43
C VAL A 65 -3.65 3.48 -12.84
N VAL A 66 -2.39 3.66 -13.23
CA VAL A 66 -1.26 2.90 -12.73
C VAL A 66 -0.09 3.85 -12.51
N CYS A 67 0.57 3.72 -11.36
CA CYS A 67 1.81 4.42 -11.05
C CYS A 67 2.85 3.98 -12.08
N GLU A 68 3.27 4.90 -12.95
CA GLU A 68 4.18 4.61 -14.05
C GLU A 68 5.35 5.58 -14.12
N PRO A 69 6.57 5.03 -14.05
CA PRO A 69 7.75 5.78 -14.49
C PRO A 69 8.20 5.56 -15.94
N ASP A 70 7.58 4.69 -16.74
CA ASP A 70 8.06 4.46 -18.12
C ASP A 70 6.95 4.07 -19.13
N PRO A 71 6.79 4.78 -20.28
CA PRO A 71 6.01 4.30 -21.44
C PRO A 71 6.52 2.97 -22.03
N ASN A 72 7.68 2.47 -21.63
CA ASN A 72 8.25 1.19 -22.05
C ASN A 72 8.11 0.09 -21.00
N PHE A 73 7.13 0.13 -20.08
CA PHE A 73 6.83 -0.96 -19.15
C PHE A 73 7.01 -2.31 -19.85
N LYS A 74 8.07 -3.02 -19.46
CA LYS A 74 8.44 -4.27 -20.13
C LYS A 74 7.75 -5.39 -19.40
N PRO A 75 6.99 -6.22 -20.11
CA PRO A 75 6.45 -7.43 -19.54
C PRO A 75 7.53 -8.17 -18.77
N LEU A 76 7.28 -8.54 -17.50
CA LEU A 76 8.29 -9.28 -16.73
C LEU A 76 8.72 -10.50 -17.55
N ALA A 77 10.03 -10.65 -17.75
CA ALA A 77 10.60 -11.84 -18.34
C ALA A 77 10.26 -13.01 -17.41
N GLN A 78 9.46 -13.97 -17.90
CA GLN A 78 9.20 -15.18 -17.15
C GLN A 78 10.53 -15.91 -17.02
N ALA A 79 11.11 -15.85 -15.83
CA ALA A 79 12.25 -16.67 -15.54
C ALA A 79 11.79 -18.13 -15.50
N ASP A 80 12.57 -19.03 -16.10
CA ASP A 80 12.41 -20.50 -15.97
C ASP A 80 12.85 -20.93 -14.56
N VAL A 81 12.30 -20.29 -13.54
CA VAL A 81 12.49 -20.71 -12.15
C VAL A 81 11.55 -21.90 -11.94
N PRO A 82 12.02 -23.00 -11.31
CA PRO A 82 11.13 -24.06 -10.88
C PRO A 82 9.93 -23.46 -10.15
N ASP A 83 8.73 -23.97 -10.44
CA ASP A 83 7.54 -23.66 -9.66
C ASP A 83 7.92 -23.81 -8.18
N PRO A 84 7.69 -22.78 -7.34
CA PRO A 84 8.12 -22.81 -5.96
C PRO A 84 7.78 -24.15 -5.29
N LEU A 85 8.82 -24.91 -4.98
CA LEU A 85 8.69 -26.00 -4.02
C LEU A 85 8.24 -25.35 -2.71
N LYS A 86 7.39 -26.02 -1.91
CA LYS A 86 6.87 -25.57 -0.59
C LYS A 86 7.98 -25.36 0.47
N ALA A 87 9.00 -24.55 0.19
CA ALA A 87 10.24 -24.47 0.92
C ALA A 87 10.39 -23.11 1.62
N ALA A 88 9.40 -22.75 2.44
CA ALA A 88 9.58 -22.00 3.67
C ALA A 88 8.34 -22.21 4.55
N ILE A 89 8.51 -22.76 5.75
CA ILE A 89 7.44 -23.07 6.72
C ILE A 89 7.11 -21.85 7.61
N TYR A 90 7.72 -20.70 7.37
CA TYR A 90 7.33 -19.44 8.01
C TYR A 90 6.24 -18.79 7.16
N ASN A 91 5.14 -18.33 7.76
CA ASN A 91 3.91 -17.79 7.12
C ASN A 91 2.89 -18.74 6.47
N GLY A 92 3.07 -20.06 6.53
CA GLY A 92 1.98 -20.98 6.20
C GLY A 92 1.67 -21.17 4.71
N GLY A 93 2.66 -21.01 3.82
CA GLY A 93 2.72 -21.92 2.66
C GLY A 93 2.88 -21.36 1.25
N ARG A 94 3.39 -20.14 1.01
CA ARG A 94 3.88 -19.71 -0.31
C ARG A 94 5.08 -18.77 -0.14
N SER A 95 6.27 -19.24 -0.48
CA SER A 95 7.46 -18.42 -0.71
C SER A 95 8.13 -18.96 -1.96
N VAL A 96 8.65 -18.07 -2.77
CA VAL A 96 9.18 -18.40 -4.11
C VAL A 96 10.69 -18.27 -4.22
N GLY A 97 11.35 -17.97 -3.10
CA GLY A 97 12.79 -17.82 -2.99
C GLY A 97 13.37 -18.61 -1.82
N ILE A 98 14.71 -18.70 -1.79
CA ILE A 98 15.41 -19.06 -0.57
C ILE A 98 15.27 -17.85 0.36
N ILE A 99 14.67 -18.05 1.53
CA ILE A 99 14.75 -17.09 2.64
C ILE A 99 15.95 -17.45 3.52
N ASN A 100 16.84 -16.48 3.73
CA ASN A 100 18.03 -16.69 4.56
C ASN A 100 17.70 -16.63 6.06
N GLU A 101 16.68 -15.87 6.42
CA GLU A 101 16.23 -15.67 7.79
C GLU A 101 14.68 -15.71 7.84
N PRO A 102 14.06 -16.25 8.91
CA PRO A 102 12.62 -16.19 9.07
C PRO A 102 12.11 -14.74 9.12
N ILE A 103 11.03 -14.47 8.38
CA ILE A 103 10.32 -13.19 8.45
C ILE A 103 9.64 -13.08 9.83
N PRO A 104 9.92 -12.05 10.64
CA PRO A 104 9.21 -11.82 11.90
C PRO A 104 7.71 -11.64 11.66
N ILE A 105 6.87 -12.19 12.52
CA ILE A 105 5.41 -11.97 12.50
C ILE A 105 5.10 -10.68 13.25
N LEU A 106 4.67 -9.65 12.53
CA LEU A 106 4.43 -8.31 13.05
C LEU A 106 3.01 -7.85 12.68
N HIS A 107 2.39 -7.07 13.56
CA HIS A 107 1.04 -6.51 13.39
C HIS A 107 0.97 -5.12 14.02
N SER A 108 0.48 -4.12 13.29
CA SER A 108 0.31 -2.77 13.85
C SER A 108 -1.00 -2.64 14.61
N LEU A 109 -2.05 -3.29 14.13
CA LEU A 109 -3.38 -3.30 14.74
C LEU A 109 -4.06 -4.65 14.52
N PRO A 110 -3.63 -5.72 15.22
CA PRO A 110 -4.17 -7.06 15.05
C PRO A 110 -5.63 -7.11 15.51
N ARG A 111 -6.55 -6.87 14.56
CA ARG A 111 -8.04 -7.00 14.58
C ARG A 111 -8.72 -6.00 13.65
N ALA A 112 -7.99 -5.02 13.12
CA ALA A 112 -8.51 -4.13 12.08
C ALA A 112 -9.04 -4.94 10.89
N ALA A 113 -10.18 -4.52 10.34
CA ALA A 113 -10.78 -5.17 9.18
C ALA A 113 -9.95 -4.94 7.91
N ALA A 114 -9.40 -3.73 7.76
CA ALA A 114 -8.45 -3.41 6.71
C ALA A 114 -7.09 -4.03 7.03
N THR A 115 -6.47 -4.72 6.07
CA THR A 115 -5.16 -5.37 6.25
C THR A 115 -4.23 -5.08 5.09
N VAL A 116 -3.06 -4.52 5.39
CA VAL A 116 -1.94 -4.39 4.47
C VAL A 116 -0.92 -5.45 4.81
N TYR A 117 -0.59 -6.32 3.87
CA TYR A 117 0.45 -7.33 4.03
C TYR A 117 1.71 -6.93 3.29
N LEU A 118 2.81 -6.78 4.03
CA LEU A 118 4.15 -6.57 3.51
C LEU A 118 4.80 -7.94 3.28
N ASP A 119 4.95 -8.30 2.02
CA ASP A 119 5.47 -9.58 1.57
C ASP A 119 6.97 -9.45 1.26
N PHE A 120 7.78 -9.98 2.18
CA PHE A 120 9.25 -9.96 2.12
C PHE A 120 9.86 -11.30 1.67
N ASP A 121 9.04 -12.35 1.64
CA ASP A 121 9.43 -13.73 1.35
C ASP A 121 9.17 -14.15 -0.11
N GLY A 122 8.59 -13.25 -0.92
CA GLY A 122 8.41 -13.39 -2.35
C GLY A 122 7.16 -14.18 -2.71
N GLU A 123 6.65 -13.96 -3.92
CA GLU A 123 5.32 -14.44 -4.30
C GLU A 123 5.22 -14.88 -5.78
N VAL A 124 4.31 -15.82 -6.05
CA VAL A 124 3.81 -16.11 -7.40
C VAL A 124 2.49 -15.39 -7.58
N ILE A 125 2.47 -14.45 -8.52
CA ILE A 125 1.26 -13.78 -8.94
C ILE A 125 0.81 -14.36 -10.28
N GLU A 126 -0.43 -14.83 -10.35
CA GLU A 126 -1.03 -15.32 -11.60
C GLU A 126 -2.55 -15.10 -11.60
N GLY A 127 -3.10 -14.78 -12.78
CA GLY A 127 -4.53 -14.61 -12.95
C GLY A 127 -5.13 -13.42 -12.19
N GLN A 128 -4.48 -12.27 -12.31
CA GLN A 128 -4.96 -10.94 -11.89
C GLN A 128 -4.51 -9.85 -12.88
N SER A 129 -4.88 -8.59 -12.66
CA SER A 129 -4.62 -7.45 -13.56
C SER A 129 -3.22 -7.34 -14.17
N TRP A 130 -2.17 -7.68 -13.40
CA TRP A 130 -0.77 -7.53 -13.83
C TRP A 130 -0.44 -8.46 -15.00
N GLU A 131 0.30 -7.94 -15.99
CA GLU A 131 0.74 -8.71 -17.17
C GLU A 131 -0.39 -9.41 -17.95
N GLY A 132 -1.61 -8.86 -17.88
CA GLY A 132 -2.78 -9.51 -18.45
C GLY A 132 -3.06 -10.87 -17.81
N GLY A 133 -2.70 -11.06 -16.55
CA GLY A 133 -2.86 -12.29 -15.77
C GLY A 133 -1.87 -13.40 -16.07
N ARG A 134 -0.81 -13.12 -16.84
CA ARG A 134 0.32 -14.05 -16.94
C ARG A 134 0.97 -14.23 -15.58
N ARG A 135 1.63 -15.37 -15.41
CA ARG A 135 2.38 -15.71 -14.21
C ARG A 135 3.62 -14.81 -14.05
N ILE A 136 3.84 -14.32 -12.83
CA ILE A 136 4.97 -13.52 -12.36
C ILE A 136 5.55 -14.25 -11.16
N ILE A 137 6.88 -14.43 -11.13
CA ILE A 137 7.60 -15.02 -9.99
C ILE A 137 8.51 -13.93 -9.42
N ALA A 138 8.24 -13.51 -8.19
CA ALA A 138 8.94 -12.41 -7.53
C ALA A 138 9.77 -12.93 -6.37
N SER A 139 11.09 -12.91 -6.50
CA SER A 139 12.01 -13.37 -5.45
C SER A 139 12.02 -12.44 -4.23
N ALA A 140 12.46 -12.97 -3.10
CA ALA A 140 12.68 -12.19 -1.88
C ALA A 140 13.97 -11.36 -1.95
N PHE A 141 13.99 -10.20 -1.29
CA PHE A 141 15.22 -9.43 -1.08
C PHE A 141 16.23 -10.12 -0.15
N ASN A 142 15.81 -11.12 0.63
CA ASN A 142 16.64 -11.78 1.63
C ASN A 142 17.19 -10.83 2.71
N MET A 143 16.31 -10.00 3.24
CA MET A 143 16.60 -9.05 4.31
C MET A 143 16.78 -9.75 5.66
N SER A 144 17.52 -9.13 6.59
CA SER A 144 17.58 -9.62 7.96
C SER A 144 16.25 -9.35 8.69
N ALA A 145 15.97 -10.10 9.76
CA ALA A 145 14.78 -9.87 10.60
C ALA A 145 14.73 -8.43 11.15
N ASN A 146 15.90 -7.84 11.45
CA ASN A 146 15.99 -6.47 11.92
C ASN A 146 15.61 -5.47 10.83
N ASP A 147 16.09 -5.66 9.60
CA ASP A 147 15.75 -4.75 8.49
C ASP A 147 14.28 -4.87 8.10
N VAL A 148 13.72 -6.09 8.13
CA VAL A 148 12.27 -6.31 7.93
C VAL A 148 11.47 -5.57 9.00
N THR A 149 11.89 -5.68 10.26
CA THR A 149 11.20 -5.00 11.37
C THR A 149 11.31 -3.48 11.26
N ASP A 150 12.45 -2.93 10.85
CA ASP A 150 12.63 -1.49 10.63
C ASP A 150 11.71 -0.98 9.50
N MET A 151 11.69 -1.67 8.36
CA MET A 151 10.80 -1.31 7.25
C MET A 151 9.33 -1.41 7.65
N TRP A 152 8.93 -2.50 8.31
CA TRP A 152 7.57 -2.67 8.79
C TRP A 152 7.16 -1.55 9.75
N ARG A 153 8.03 -1.12 10.69
CA ARG A 153 7.73 -0.02 11.61
C ARG A 153 7.46 1.29 10.87
N ARG A 154 8.30 1.63 9.89
CA ARG A 154 8.14 2.86 9.08
C ARG A 154 6.81 2.87 8.34
N VAL A 155 6.48 1.78 7.65
CA VAL A 155 5.20 1.67 6.94
C VAL A 155 4.04 1.65 7.92
N ALA A 156 4.15 0.95 9.05
CA ALA A 156 3.11 0.93 10.07
C ALA A 156 2.82 2.32 10.66
N GLU A 157 3.86 3.13 10.89
CA GLU A 157 3.76 4.51 11.35
C GLU A 157 2.96 5.38 10.36
N ASP A 158 3.27 5.29 9.07
CA ASP A 158 2.58 6.10 8.05
C ASP A 158 1.05 5.82 8.04
N PHE A 159 0.63 4.60 8.40
CA PHE A 159 -0.78 4.22 8.46
C PHE A 159 -1.38 4.25 9.87
N GLU A 160 -0.65 4.73 10.87
CA GLU A 160 -1.07 4.71 12.27
C GLU A 160 -2.40 5.45 12.55
N PRO A 161 -2.73 6.58 11.88
CA PRO A 161 -4.03 7.25 12.05
C PRO A 161 -5.26 6.44 11.61
N TYR A 162 -5.09 5.27 10.98
CA TYR A 162 -6.16 4.50 10.37
C TYR A 162 -6.41 3.14 11.02
N GLU A 163 -7.65 2.67 10.96
CA GLU A 163 -8.11 1.34 11.37
C GLU A 163 -7.62 0.25 10.39
N VAL A 164 -6.29 0.09 10.29
CA VAL A 164 -5.60 -0.86 9.40
C VAL A 164 -4.51 -1.63 10.13
N ASN A 165 -4.46 -2.93 9.85
CA ASN A 165 -3.38 -3.81 10.27
C ASN A 165 -2.32 -3.86 9.17
N VAL A 166 -1.21 -3.15 9.37
CA VAL A 166 0.02 -3.36 8.59
C VAL A 166 0.75 -4.54 9.19
N THR A 167 0.97 -5.60 8.41
CA THR A 167 1.43 -6.88 8.92
C THR A 167 2.38 -7.59 7.98
N THR A 168 3.22 -8.46 8.53
CA THR A 168 4.04 -9.44 7.80
C THR A 168 3.47 -10.87 7.90
N ASP A 169 2.30 -11.05 8.54
CA ASP A 169 1.61 -12.34 8.66
C ASP A 169 0.67 -12.59 7.48
N LEU A 170 1.05 -13.49 6.58
CA LEU A 170 0.19 -13.93 5.48
C LEU A 170 -1.16 -14.46 5.96
N GLN A 171 -1.23 -15.10 7.13
CA GLN A 171 -2.48 -15.65 7.62
C GLN A 171 -3.46 -14.55 8.05
N ALA A 172 -2.97 -13.40 8.55
CA ALA A 172 -3.81 -12.24 8.79
C ALA A 172 -4.40 -11.69 7.49
N TYR A 173 -3.59 -11.59 6.43
CA TYR A 173 -4.05 -11.21 5.09
C TYR A 173 -5.10 -12.15 4.52
N LEU A 174 -4.89 -13.46 4.62
CA LEU A 174 -5.81 -14.46 4.11
C LEU A 174 -7.15 -14.50 4.87
N ARG A 175 -7.14 -14.14 6.17
CA ARG A 175 -8.35 -14.00 7.00
C ARG A 175 -9.09 -12.68 6.76
N ALA A 176 -8.41 -11.64 6.27
CA ALA A 176 -9.02 -10.34 6.03
C ALA A 176 -10.14 -10.43 4.97
N PRO A 177 -11.23 -9.66 5.11
CA PRO A 177 -12.31 -9.66 4.12
C PRO A 177 -11.83 -9.27 2.71
N GLN A 178 -12.48 -9.83 1.69
CA GLN A 178 -12.32 -9.35 0.32
C GLN A 178 -12.71 -7.87 0.20
N GLY A 179 -11.97 -7.10 -0.60
CA GLY A 179 -12.14 -5.64 -0.69
C GLY A 179 -11.74 -4.87 0.57
N ARG A 180 -10.95 -5.48 1.46
CA ARG A 180 -10.38 -4.85 2.66
C ARG A 180 -8.93 -5.28 2.88
N ARG A 181 -8.24 -5.68 1.82
CA ARG A 181 -6.88 -6.19 1.94
C ARG A 181 -6.01 -5.82 0.74
N MET A 182 -4.76 -5.48 1.00
CA MET A 182 -3.78 -5.20 -0.03
C MET A 182 -2.47 -5.91 0.29
N ARG A 183 -1.85 -6.49 -0.72
CA ARG A 183 -0.50 -7.05 -0.62
C ARG A 183 0.51 -6.08 -1.24
N CYS A 184 1.57 -5.76 -0.53
CA CYS A 184 2.71 -5.03 -1.04
C CYS A 184 3.88 -6.02 -1.17
N ILE A 185 4.28 -6.35 -2.39
CA ILE A 185 5.35 -7.32 -2.65
C ILE A 185 6.68 -6.60 -2.77
N LEU A 186 7.62 -6.92 -1.88
CA LEU A 186 8.98 -6.37 -1.88
C LEU A 186 9.92 -7.36 -2.57
N THR A 187 10.44 -6.97 -3.74
CA THR A 187 11.23 -7.86 -4.58
C THR A 187 12.36 -7.14 -5.33
N PRO A 188 13.54 -7.75 -5.50
CA PRO A 188 14.58 -7.19 -6.37
C PRO A 188 14.25 -7.34 -7.86
N ASN A 189 13.19 -8.09 -8.21
CA ASN A 189 12.73 -8.25 -9.59
C ASN A 189 12.07 -6.96 -10.09
N ASN A 190 12.86 -5.98 -10.52
CA ASN A 190 12.34 -4.76 -11.11
C ASN A 190 11.97 -4.97 -12.59
N PHE A 191 10.67 -4.94 -12.89
CA PHE A 191 10.10 -4.99 -14.23
C PHE A 191 9.49 -3.65 -14.70
N ALA A 192 9.66 -2.60 -13.91
CA ALA A 192 9.40 -1.21 -14.29
C ALA A 192 10.68 -0.37 -14.07
N PRO A 193 11.68 -0.51 -14.96
CA PRO A 193 12.96 0.16 -14.79
C PRO A 193 12.78 1.68 -14.58
N GLY A 194 13.48 2.22 -13.58
CA GLY A 194 13.37 3.64 -13.21
C GLY A 194 12.29 3.94 -12.15
N SER A 195 11.55 2.94 -11.68
CA SER A 195 10.61 3.10 -10.56
C SER A 195 11.06 2.44 -9.27
N GLY A 196 10.67 3.06 -8.16
CA GLY A 196 10.85 2.53 -6.81
C GLY A 196 9.80 1.47 -6.45
N GLY A 197 8.64 1.57 -7.07
CA GLY A 197 7.53 0.64 -7.03
C GLY A 197 6.55 0.91 -8.16
N ILE A 198 5.45 0.14 -8.19
CA ILE A 198 4.27 0.41 -9.02
C ILE A 198 3.00 -0.14 -8.34
N ALA A 199 1.88 0.56 -8.55
CA ALA A 199 0.57 0.20 -8.05
C ALA A 199 -0.53 0.59 -9.04
N PHE A 200 -1.64 -0.14 -8.99
CA PHE A 200 -2.88 0.31 -9.62
C PHE A 200 -3.66 1.21 -8.66
N SER A 201 -4.14 2.34 -9.18
CA SER A 201 -4.87 3.32 -8.41
C SER A 201 -6.23 2.79 -7.96
N GLY A 202 -6.60 3.05 -6.70
CA GLY A 202 -7.93 2.75 -6.14
C GLY A 202 -8.26 1.26 -6.01
N THR A 203 -7.25 0.39 -5.93
CA THR A 203 -7.44 -1.07 -5.93
C THR A 203 -7.62 -1.70 -4.54
N PHE A 204 -7.52 -0.93 -3.45
CA PHE A 204 -7.61 -1.46 -2.08
C PHE A 204 -8.95 -2.13 -1.77
N LEU A 205 -10.04 -1.63 -2.36
CA LEU A 205 -11.39 -2.17 -2.18
C LEU A 205 -11.72 -3.28 -3.19
N GLU A 206 -10.79 -3.72 -4.04
CA GLU A 206 -11.05 -4.79 -4.99
C GLU A 206 -11.00 -6.17 -4.32
N SER A 207 -11.84 -7.09 -4.79
CA SER A 207 -11.73 -8.49 -4.40
C SER A 207 -10.62 -9.19 -5.20
N GLY A 208 -9.99 -10.16 -4.56
CA GLY A 208 -8.90 -10.95 -5.11
C GLY A 208 -7.63 -10.85 -4.27
N ASP A 209 -6.52 -11.21 -4.89
CA ASP A 209 -5.17 -11.07 -4.33
C ASP A 209 -4.47 -9.86 -4.95
N THR A 210 -5.17 -8.70 -4.94
CA THR A 210 -4.62 -7.45 -5.47
C THR A 210 -3.32 -7.10 -4.77
N CYS A 211 -2.37 -6.60 -5.55
CA CYS A 211 -1.06 -6.25 -5.06
C CYS A 211 -0.51 -4.99 -5.71
N CYS A 212 0.35 -4.30 -4.95
CA CYS A 212 1.35 -3.38 -5.45
C CYS A 212 2.75 -3.97 -5.29
N TRP A 213 3.73 -3.32 -5.92
CA TRP A 213 5.09 -3.82 -6.06
C TRP A 213 6.10 -2.78 -5.60
N VAL A 214 7.11 -3.20 -4.85
CA VAL A 214 8.23 -2.36 -4.42
C VAL A 214 9.54 -3.02 -4.82
N PHE A 215 10.39 -2.24 -5.48
CA PHE A 215 11.66 -2.70 -6.06
C PHE A 215 12.89 -2.20 -5.30
N MET A 216 12.68 -1.69 -4.08
CA MET A 216 13.71 -1.15 -3.20
C MET A 216 13.57 -1.73 -1.79
N ASN A 217 14.62 -1.59 -0.98
CA ASN A 217 14.64 -2.00 0.42
C ASN A 217 15.14 -0.87 1.34
N GLY A 218 15.19 -1.14 2.65
CA GLY A 218 15.58 -0.17 3.66
C GLY A 218 14.60 1.02 3.74
N LYS A 219 15.11 2.19 4.12
CA LYS A 219 14.31 3.42 4.21
C LYS A 219 13.58 3.73 2.89
N ALA A 220 14.31 3.77 1.77
CA ALA A 220 13.71 4.10 0.48
C ALA A 220 12.63 3.08 0.06
N GLY A 221 12.83 1.80 0.36
CA GLY A 221 11.80 0.78 0.16
C GLY A 221 10.58 0.94 1.07
N SER A 222 10.75 1.54 2.26
CA SER A 222 9.64 1.83 3.18
C SER A 222 8.81 2.98 2.64
N ASP A 223 9.47 4.08 2.23
CA ASP A 223 8.81 5.22 1.59
C ASP A 223 8.07 4.78 0.32
N ALA A 224 8.69 3.91 -0.49
CA ALA A 224 8.05 3.35 -1.69
C ALA A 224 6.88 2.42 -1.34
N ALA A 225 6.98 1.58 -0.31
CA ALA A 225 5.86 0.74 0.11
C ALA A 225 4.65 1.59 0.50
N SER A 226 4.85 2.60 1.36
CA SER A 226 3.80 3.54 1.73
C SER A 226 3.23 4.24 0.49
N HIS A 227 4.08 4.76 -0.40
CA HIS A 227 3.67 5.40 -1.66
C HIS A 227 2.77 4.51 -2.53
N GLU A 228 3.20 3.27 -2.77
CA GLU A 228 2.44 2.34 -3.61
C GLU A 228 1.14 1.88 -2.96
N ILE A 229 1.13 1.67 -1.64
CA ILE A 229 -0.10 1.39 -0.90
C ILE A 229 -1.04 2.62 -0.98
N GLY A 230 -0.50 3.83 -0.88
CA GLY A 230 -1.21 5.10 -1.04
C GLY A 230 -1.93 5.19 -2.37
N HIS A 231 -1.28 4.83 -3.48
CA HIS A 231 -1.95 4.72 -4.78
C HIS A 231 -3.14 3.76 -4.76
N THR A 232 -3.02 2.60 -4.10
CA THR A 232 -4.17 1.68 -3.99
C THR A 232 -5.35 2.27 -3.22
N LEU A 233 -5.10 3.29 -2.40
CA LEU A 233 -6.08 4.08 -1.66
C LEU A 233 -6.50 5.37 -2.40
N GLY A 234 -6.14 5.50 -3.68
CA GLY A 234 -6.57 6.59 -4.56
C GLY A 234 -5.71 7.85 -4.47
N LEU A 235 -4.52 7.78 -3.86
CA LEU A 235 -3.60 8.91 -3.83
C LEU A 235 -2.92 9.12 -5.18
N HIS A 236 -2.66 10.38 -5.51
CA HIS A 236 -1.93 10.84 -6.69
C HIS A 236 -0.54 11.31 -6.28
N HIS A 237 0.36 11.51 -7.25
CA HIS A 237 1.67 12.05 -6.91
C HIS A 237 1.55 13.50 -6.43
N ASP A 238 2.24 13.77 -5.33
CA ASP A 238 2.63 15.12 -4.96
C ASP A 238 3.69 15.59 -5.97
N ALA A 239 3.23 16.28 -7.01
CA ALA A 239 4.02 16.75 -8.14
C ALA A 239 4.17 18.28 -8.15
N THR A 240 5.04 18.80 -9.03
CA THR A 240 5.13 20.23 -9.33
C THR A 240 4.68 20.51 -10.76
N ALA A 241 4.58 21.79 -11.13
CA ALA A 241 4.27 22.19 -12.52
C ALA A 241 5.26 21.63 -13.57
N THR A 242 6.47 21.22 -13.19
CA THR A 242 7.53 20.78 -14.11
C THR A 242 8.10 19.39 -13.81
N SER A 243 7.70 18.76 -12.70
CA SER A 243 8.17 17.44 -12.28
C SER A 243 7.00 16.60 -11.81
N GLY A 244 6.95 15.33 -12.20
CA GLY A 244 5.93 14.38 -11.76
C GLY A 244 6.01 14.01 -10.27
N TYR A 245 7.03 14.52 -9.55
CA TYR A 245 7.23 14.34 -8.12
C TYR A 245 7.88 15.59 -7.52
N PHE A 246 7.45 15.96 -6.31
CA PHE A 246 8.09 16.91 -5.43
C PHE A 246 8.84 16.16 -4.33
N GLY A 247 10.16 16.00 -4.49
CA GLY A 247 10.99 15.21 -3.59
C GLY A 247 10.97 15.68 -2.13
N GLY A 248 10.70 16.96 -1.87
CA GLY A 248 10.72 17.56 -0.54
C GLY A 248 11.48 18.88 -0.47
N GLN A 249 11.55 19.43 0.74
CA GLN A 249 12.27 20.66 1.07
C GLN A 249 12.81 20.61 2.51
N GLY A 250 14.01 21.14 2.74
CA GLY A 250 14.62 21.13 4.07
C GLY A 250 14.87 19.70 4.56
N ASN A 251 14.22 19.29 5.65
CA ASN A 251 14.29 17.94 6.21
C ASN A 251 13.02 17.10 5.94
N TRP A 252 12.03 17.66 5.25
CA TRP A 252 10.72 17.07 5.02
C TRP A 252 10.47 16.77 3.53
N GLY A 253 9.78 15.69 3.22
CA GLY A 253 9.23 15.45 1.89
C GLY A 253 7.94 14.65 1.94
N PRO A 254 7.00 14.87 1.01
CA PRO A 254 5.75 14.14 1.01
C PRO A 254 5.91 12.71 0.51
N ILE A 255 5.21 11.74 1.12
CA ILE A 255 5.28 10.31 0.73
C ILE A 255 4.91 10.14 -0.77
N MET A 256 3.90 10.85 -1.25
CA MET A 256 3.49 10.81 -2.65
C MET A 256 4.43 11.57 -3.60
N GLY A 257 5.49 12.21 -3.09
CA GLY A 257 6.49 12.95 -3.87
C GLY A 257 7.85 12.27 -3.97
N ALA A 258 7.96 10.99 -3.59
CA ALA A 258 9.19 10.20 -3.60
C ALA A 258 10.34 10.78 -2.73
N PRO A 259 10.14 10.88 -1.40
CA PRO A 259 11.01 11.65 -0.50
C PRO A 259 12.21 10.85 0.02
N TYR A 260 12.80 10.00 -0.83
CA TYR A 260 13.77 8.97 -0.42
C TYR A 260 14.99 9.51 0.36
N GLY A 261 15.38 10.76 0.12
CA GLY A 261 16.50 11.43 0.80
C GLY A 261 16.15 12.22 2.06
N TYR A 262 14.89 12.31 2.46
CA TYR A 262 14.44 13.16 3.57
C TYR A 262 14.21 12.37 4.86
N ASN A 263 14.48 13.01 6.00
CA ASN A 263 14.38 12.34 7.31
C ASN A 263 12.94 12.32 7.84
N VAL A 264 12.14 13.33 7.50
CA VAL A 264 10.72 13.40 7.84
C VAL A 264 9.93 13.18 6.56
N THR A 265 9.07 12.19 6.56
CA THR A 265 8.19 11.85 5.44
C THR A 265 6.77 11.76 5.97
N GLN A 266 5.82 12.38 5.29
CA GLN A 266 4.42 12.43 5.73
C GLN A 266 3.48 12.42 4.53
N TRP A 267 2.24 12.00 4.76
CA TRP A 267 1.12 12.32 3.87
C TRP A 267 0.93 13.83 3.79
N SER A 268 0.44 14.30 2.65
CA SER A 268 0.46 15.72 2.33
C SER A 268 -0.90 16.20 1.79
N LYS A 269 -1.01 17.53 1.68
CA LYS A 269 -2.12 18.23 1.03
C LYS A 269 -1.64 19.13 -0.11
N GLY A 270 -0.48 18.83 -0.70
CA GLY A 270 0.16 19.72 -1.67
C GLY A 270 0.59 21.07 -1.07
N GLU A 271 0.88 21.12 0.24
CA GLU A 271 1.19 22.37 0.97
C GLU A 271 2.65 22.82 0.78
N TYR A 272 3.19 22.63 -0.42
CA TYR A 272 4.56 23.00 -0.78
C TYR A 272 4.58 23.92 -2.01
N PRO A 273 5.64 24.72 -2.17
CA PRO A 273 5.73 25.67 -3.28
C PRO A 273 5.66 24.97 -4.65
N GLY A 274 4.72 25.40 -5.49
CA GLY A 274 4.61 24.93 -6.86
C GLY A 274 3.92 23.59 -7.03
N ALA A 275 3.21 23.09 -6.01
CA ALA A 275 2.33 21.93 -6.10
C ALA A 275 1.39 22.03 -7.30
N SER A 276 1.32 20.96 -8.11
CA SER A 276 0.43 20.91 -9.28
C SER A 276 -1.04 20.67 -8.91
N GLU A 277 -1.29 20.16 -7.71
CA GLU A 277 -2.60 19.79 -7.18
C GLU A 277 -2.57 19.83 -5.63
N GLN A 278 -3.73 19.68 -4.97
CA GLN A 278 -3.93 19.89 -3.51
C GLN A 278 -4.81 18.77 -2.91
N GLN A 279 -4.60 17.53 -3.33
CA GLN A 279 -5.27 16.36 -2.81
C GLN A 279 -4.93 16.23 -1.34
N ASP A 280 -5.96 16.19 -0.50
CA ASP A 280 -5.82 15.91 0.92
C ASP A 280 -5.67 14.40 1.11
N ASP A 281 -4.42 13.92 1.14
CA ASP A 281 -4.11 12.48 1.23
C ASP A 281 -4.82 11.83 2.41
N LEU A 282 -4.80 12.55 3.52
CA LEU A 282 -5.37 12.18 4.79
C LEU A 282 -6.91 12.02 4.74
N ALA A 283 -7.59 12.87 3.97
CA ALA A 283 -9.02 12.73 3.73
C ALA A 283 -9.33 11.61 2.71
N VAL A 284 -8.52 11.47 1.66
CA VAL A 284 -8.73 10.46 0.61
C VAL A 284 -8.57 9.06 1.16
N MET A 285 -7.49 8.76 1.88
CA MET A 285 -7.32 7.46 2.55
C MET A 285 -8.46 7.19 3.54
N GLY A 286 -8.93 8.23 4.25
CA GLY A 286 -10.08 8.16 5.15
C GLY A 286 -11.39 7.70 4.50
N SER A 287 -11.52 7.85 3.17
CA SER A 287 -12.67 7.34 2.41
C SER A 287 -12.62 5.84 2.12
N TYR A 288 -11.43 5.23 2.22
CA TYR A 288 -11.20 3.79 2.03
C TYR A 288 -11.13 3.05 3.37
N ILE A 289 -10.38 3.62 4.32
CA ILE A 289 -10.11 3.06 5.63
C ILE A 289 -10.53 4.10 6.67
N PRO A 290 -11.43 3.75 7.62
CA PRO A 290 -11.78 4.67 8.69
C PRO A 290 -10.55 5.11 9.49
N ARG A 291 -10.57 6.35 9.95
CA ARG A 291 -9.61 6.82 10.96
C ARG A 291 -9.85 6.14 12.30
N ARG A 292 -8.79 6.01 13.10
CA ARG A 292 -8.90 5.61 14.50
C ARG A 292 -9.61 6.70 15.29
N ALA A 293 -10.11 6.34 16.46
CA ALA A 293 -10.48 7.34 17.45
C ALA A 293 -9.21 7.89 18.09
N ASP A 294 -9.22 9.19 18.37
CA ASP A 294 -8.23 9.90 19.18
C ASP A 294 -7.98 9.13 20.50
N ASP A 295 -6.71 8.99 20.86
CA ASP A 295 -6.27 8.26 22.05
C ASP A 295 -6.10 9.16 23.28
N HIS A 296 -6.02 10.48 23.09
CA HIS A 296 -5.78 11.46 24.14
C HIS A 296 -6.60 12.74 23.94
N MET A 297 -7.60 12.92 24.81
CA MET A 297 -8.51 14.07 24.71
C MET A 297 -7.79 15.43 24.87
N PRO A 298 -8.26 16.49 24.21
CA PRO A 298 -7.58 17.78 24.13
C PRO A 298 -7.76 18.68 25.35
N THR A 299 -8.62 18.29 26.29
CA THR A 299 -8.99 19.14 27.43
C THR A 299 -8.31 18.70 28.71
N LEU A 300 -7.94 19.67 29.55
CA LEU A 300 -7.40 19.38 30.89
C LEU A 300 -8.39 18.60 31.79
N ALA A 301 -9.70 18.67 31.50
CA ALA A 301 -10.72 17.95 32.23
C ALA A 301 -10.74 16.44 31.91
N GLU A 302 -10.31 16.08 30.71
CA GLU A 302 -10.28 14.71 30.18
C GLU A 302 -8.84 14.21 29.95
N ALA A 303 -7.85 14.96 30.45
CA ALA A 303 -6.44 14.68 30.24
C ALA A 303 -6.04 13.28 30.72
N THR A 304 -5.27 12.58 29.89
CA THR A 304 -4.76 11.25 30.17
C THR A 304 -3.74 11.30 31.32
N PRO A 305 -3.90 10.50 32.39
CA PRO A 305 -2.90 10.45 33.44
C PRO A 305 -1.54 9.92 32.93
N LEU A 306 -0.46 10.62 33.28
CA LEU A 306 0.89 10.17 33.02
C LEU A 306 1.20 8.92 33.86
N THR A 307 1.77 7.90 33.23
CA THR A 307 2.22 6.69 33.92
C THR A 307 3.57 6.97 34.56
N LEU A 308 3.61 6.98 35.90
CA LEU A 308 4.81 7.24 36.69
C LEU A 308 5.52 5.93 37.05
N GLY A 309 6.77 5.81 36.63
CA GLY A 309 7.69 4.73 36.99
C GLY A 309 8.53 5.03 38.24
N ALA A 310 9.36 4.06 38.63
CA ALA A 310 10.26 4.19 39.77
C ALA A 310 11.22 5.39 39.57
N GLY A 311 11.41 6.18 40.64
CA GLY A 311 12.27 7.36 40.59
C GLY A 311 11.67 8.56 39.83
N GLY A 312 10.38 8.54 39.48
CA GLY A 312 9.70 9.65 38.81
C GLY A 312 9.87 9.66 37.29
N SER A 313 10.27 8.54 36.67
CA SER A 313 10.23 8.42 35.21
C SER A 313 8.80 8.46 34.71
N VAL A 314 8.59 9.01 33.52
CA VAL A 314 7.28 9.08 32.86
C VAL A 314 7.35 8.29 31.56
N SER A 315 6.33 7.49 31.27
CA SER A 315 6.21 6.77 30.00
C SER A 315 4.76 6.69 29.56
N ASN A 316 4.40 7.46 28.55
CA ASN A 316 3.14 7.40 27.82
C ASN A 316 3.46 7.33 26.33
N SER A 317 2.53 6.80 25.55
CA SER A 317 2.56 6.77 24.09
C SER A 317 1.21 7.25 23.60
N GLY A 318 1.21 8.03 22.53
CA GLY A 318 0.02 8.49 21.85
C GLY A 318 0.31 8.65 20.35
N VAL A 319 -0.75 8.84 19.57
CA VAL A 319 -0.70 9.02 18.12
C VAL A 319 -1.23 10.39 17.79
N ILE A 320 -0.41 11.23 17.16
CA ILE A 320 -0.89 12.49 16.58
C ILE A 320 -1.57 12.17 15.24
N ASP A 321 -2.90 12.06 15.25
CA ASP A 321 -3.67 11.49 14.13
C ASP A 321 -4.09 12.55 13.07
N SER A 322 -4.07 13.82 13.44
CA SER A 322 -4.42 14.97 12.59
C SER A 322 -3.62 16.23 12.93
N PRO A 323 -3.56 17.23 12.02
CA PRO A 323 -2.94 18.53 12.31
C PRO A 323 -3.61 19.32 13.45
N GLU A 324 -4.85 18.99 13.80
CA GLU A 324 -5.64 19.62 14.86
C GLU A 324 -5.61 18.84 16.18
N ASP A 325 -4.93 17.70 16.20
CA ASP A 325 -4.84 16.81 17.34
C ASP A 325 -4.04 17.44 18.50
N ILE A 326 -4.55 17.29 19.71
CA ILE A 326 -3.99 17.85 20.93
C ILE A 326 -4.12 16.81 22.03
N ASP A 327 -2.99 16.29 22.49
CA ASP A 327 -2.95 15.39 23.64
C ASP A 327 -2.82 16.17 24.95
N ALA A 328 -3.83 16.12 25.83
CA ALA A 328 -3.70 16.62 27.18
C ALA A 328 -3.29 15.51 28.15
N PHE A 329 -2.26 15.77 28.98
CA PHE A 329 -1.81 14.86 30.02
C PHE A 329 -1.84 15.48 31.42
N THR A 330 -2.07 14.66 32.45
CA THR A 330 -2.08 15.07 33.86
C THR A 330 -1.14 14.25 34.72
N PHE A 331 -0.55 14.86 35.74
CA PHE A 331 0.23 14.15 36.76
C PHE A 331 0.04 14.83 38.12
N THR A 332 0.31 14.07 39.18
CA THR A 332 0.32 14.59 40.54
C THR A 332 1.71 14.44 41.12
N THR A 333 2.18 15.46 41.84
CA THR A 333 3.43 15.39 42.59
C THR A 333 3.14 15.52 44.08
N THR A 334 4.03 14.99 44.91
CA THR A 334 3.97 15.23 46.36
C THR A 334 4.50 16.62 46.75
N GLY A 335 5.01 17.41 45.79
CA GLY A 335 5.64 18.71 46.01
C GLY A 335 4.71 19.92 45.87
N GLY A 336 3.47 19.72 45.42
CA GLY A 336 2.52 20.80 45.10
C GLY A 336 2.33 20.98 43.61
#